data_AF-A0A937TJ89-F1
#
_entry.id   AF-A0A937TJ89-F1
#
_cell.length_a   1.000
_cell.length_b   1.000
_cell.length_c   1.000
_cell.angle_alpha   90.00
_cell.angle_beta   90.00
_cell.angle_gamma   90.00
#
_symmetry.space_group_name_H-M   'P 1'
#
loop_
_entity.id
_entity.type
_entity.pdbx_description
1 polymer ?
#
loop_
_entity_poly.entity_id
_entity_poly.type
_entity_poly.pdbx_seq_one_letter_code
_entity_poly.pdbx_strand_id
1 'polypeptide(L)'
;MGNQDKELELHSRISEQIYQTIDNISGEVDEGTISSRAAKRIIKIVRDFNFNREFLLERHKSELISLDEFHKLEVREGQKCIDKINRIMSESAVLVAV
;
A
#
# COMPACT_ATOMS: atom_id res chain seq x y z
N MET A 1 26.73 -11.97 8.11
CA MET A 1 25.83 -11.97 6.94
C MET A 1 24.44 -11.89 7.53
N GLY A 2 23.95 -10.66 7.63
CA GLY A 2 23.22 -10.16 8.80
C GLY A 2 21.79 -9.70 8.50
N ASN A 3 21.04 -9.38 9.56
CA ASN A 3 19.63 -8.94 9.52
C ASN A 3 19.32 -7.85 8.46
N GLN A 4 20.31 -7.06 8.05
CA GLN A 4 20.20 -6.04 6.99
C GLN A 4 19.77 -6.58 5.63
N ASP A 5 20.19 -7.81 5.24
CA ASP A 5 19.80 -8.39 3.95
C ASP A 5 18.31 -8.79 3.95
N LYS A 6 17.80 -9.25 5.10
CA LYS A 6 16.38 -9.58 5.29
C LYS A 6 15.50 -8.32 5.37
N GLU A 7 16.02 -7.22 5.91
CA GLU A 7 15.34 -5.93 5.97
C GLU A 7 15.20 -5.29 4.58
N LEU A 8 16.26 -5.31 3.77
CA LEU A 8 16.21 -4.88 2.37
C LEU A 8 15.22 -5.71 1.55
N GLU A 9 15.16 -7.03 1.79
CA GLU A 9 14.16 -7.92 1.18
C GLU A 9 12.72 -7.55 1.55
N LEU A 10 12.45 -7.22 2.83
CA LEU A 10 11.09 -6.90 3.28
C LEU A 10 10.58 -5.59 2.64
N HIS A 11 11.44 -4.56 2.61
CA HIS A 11 11.15 -3.30 1.95
C HIS A 11 10.98 -3.44 0.43
N SER A 12 11.80 -4.29 -0.19
CA SER A 12 11.67 -4.64 -1.60
C SER A 12 10.29 -5.26 -1.85
N ARG A 13 9.88 -6.20 -1.01
CA ARG A 13 8.62 -6.94 -1.17
C ARG A 13 7.37 -6.08 -0.98
N ILE A 14 7.35 -5.19 0.01
CA ILE A 14 6.21 -4.27 0.22
C ILE A 14 6.10 -3.27 -0.94
N SER A 15 7.24 -2.70 -1.38
CA SER A 15 7.26 -1.77 -2.51
C SER A 15 6.80 -2.45 -3.81
N GLU A 16 7.27 -3.67 -4.05
CA GLU A 16 6.89 -4.48 -5.21
C GLU A 16 5.39 -4.80 -5.23
N GLN A 17 4.81 -5.16 -4.08
CA GLN A 17 3.36 -5.37 -3.94
C GLN A 17 2.55 -4.11 -4.24
N ILE A 18 3.05 -2.93 -3.85
CA ILE A 18 2.39 -1.65 -4.13
C ILE A 18 2.45 -1.31 -5.61
N TYR A 19 3.61 -1.45 -6.25
CA TYR A 19 3.73 -1.21 -7.69
C TYR A 19 2.88 -2.20 -8.49
N GLN A 20 2.87 -3.49 -8.14
CA GLN A 20 1.93 -4.45 -8.73
C GLN A 20 0.47 -4.06 -8.52
N THR A 21 0.11 -3.54 -7.34
CA THR A 21 -1.26 -3.07 -7.08
C THR A 21 -1.61 -1.88 -7.97
N ILE A 22 -0.70 -0.93 -8.17
CA ILE A 22 -0.90 0.22 -9.06
C ILE A 22 -1.05 -0.25 -10.52
N ASP A 23 -0.19 -1.16 -10.97
CA ASP A 23 -0.23 -1.69 -12.34
C ASP A 23 -1.55 -2.43 -12.62
N ASN A 24 -2.01 -3.25 -11.67
CA ASN A 24 -3.30 -3.93 -11.76
C ASN A 24 -4.47 -2.94 -11.85
N ILE A 25 -4.45 -1.87 -11.05
CA ILE A 25 -5.49 -0.83 -11.12
C ILE A 25 -5.47 -0.11 -12.47
N SER A 26 -4.29 0.13 -13.04
CA SER A 26 -4.18 0.73 -14.38
C SER A 26 -4.86 -0.15 -15.42
N GLY A 27 -4.58 -1.47 -15.41
CA GLY A 27 -5.22 -2.42 -16.30
C GLY A 27 -6.74 -2.47 -16.13
N GLU A 28 -7.23 -2.56 -14.89
CA GLU A 28 -8.67 -2.61 -14.62
C GLU A 28 -9.42 -1.30 -14.96
N VAL A 29 -8.74 -0.16 -14.99
CA VAL A 29 -9.30 1.12 -15.49
C VAL A 29 -9.37 1.12 -17.01
N ASP A 30 -8.33 0.65 -17.69
CA ASP A 30 -8.28 0.60 -19.16
C ASP A 30 -9.32 -0.39 -19.71
N GLU A 31 -9.60 -1.47 -18.99
CA GLU A 31 -10.65 -2.44 -19.30
C GLU A 31 -12.08 -1.95 -18.97
N GLY A 32 -12.20 -0.82 -18.26
CA GLY A 32 -13.50 -0.28 -17.81
C GLY A 32 -14.12 -1.03 -16.63
N THR A 33 -13.40 -1.98 -16.03
CA THR A 33 -13.82 -2.80 -14.89
C THR A 33 -13.92 -1.99 -13.60
N ILE A 34 -13.06 -0.98 -13.41
CA ILE A 34 -13.15 -0.01 -12.32
C ILE A 34 -13.46 1.39 -12.87
N SER A 35 -14.39 2.11 -12.24
CA SER A 35 -14.62 3.53 -12.56
C SER A 35 -13.40 4.41 -12.25
N SER A 36 -13.15 5.43 -13.07
CA SER A 36 -12.08 6.42 -12.83
C SER A 36 -12.18 7.10 -11.46
N ARG A 37 -13.39 7.20 -10.87
CA ARG A 37 -13.61 7.69 -9.51
C ARG A 37 -13.09 6.72 -8.45
N ALA A 38 -13.35 5.43 -8.59
CA ALA A 38 -12.85 4.40 -7.69
C ALA A 38 -11.32 4.29 -7.78
N ALA A 39 -10.76 4.32 -8.99
CA ALA A 39 -9.32 4.34 -9.20
C ALA A 39 -8.63 5.53 -8.52
N LYS A 40 -9.17 6.76 -8.66
CA LYS A 40 -8.64 7.95 -7.96
C LYS A 40 -8.66 7.80 -6.44
N ARG A 41 -9.69 7.17 -5.87
CA ARG A 41 -9.76 6.89 -4.42
C ARG A 41 -8.67 5.90 -4.01
N ILE A 42 -8.45 4.85 -4.79
CA ILE A 42 -7.40 3.86 -4.50
C ILE A 42 -6.01 4.50 -4.59
N ILE A 43 -5.72 5.27 -5.64
CA ILE A 43 -4.45 5.98 -5.80
C ILE A 43 -4.17 6.88 -4.59
N LYS A 44 -5.20 7.60 -4.09
CA LYS A 44 -5.05 8.44 -2.89
C LYS A 44 -4.65 7.61 -1.66
N ILE A 45 -5.29 6.46 -1.45
CA ILE A 45 -4.97 5.57 -0.32
C ILE A 45 -3.53 5.06 -0.38
N VAL A 46 -3.07 4.66 -1.56
CA VAL A 46 -1.69 4.19 -1.78
C VAL A 46 -0.69 5.32 -1.52
N ARG A 47 -0.98 6.54 -1.97
CA ARG A 47 -0.14 7.72 -1.69
C ARG A 47 -0.06 8.03 -0.20
N ASP A 48 -1.18 7.98 0.52
CA ASP A 48 -1.21 8.21 1.96
C ASP A 48 -0.40 7.14 2.72
N PHE A 49 -0.46 5.88 2.28
CA PHE A 49 0.39 4.81 2.82
C PHE A 49 1.87 5.10 2.60
N ASN A 50 2.29 5.45 1.38
CA ASN A 50 3.70 5.72 1.07
C ASN A 50 4.23 6.89 1.90
N PHE A 51 3.46 7.97 2.04
CA PHE A 51 3.82 9.09 2.89
C PHE A 51 4.01 8.66 4.36
N ASN A 52 3.07 7.88 4.91
CA ASN A 52 3.18 7.39 6.28
C ASN A 52 4.39 6.47 6.46
N ARG A 53 4.68 5.62 5.48
CA ARG A 53 5.86 4.73 5.51
C ARG A 53 7.16 5.52 5.53
N GLU A 54 7.29 6.54 4.67
CA GLU A 54 8.46 7.43 4.66
C GLU A 54 8.63 8.14 6.01
N PHE A 55 7.55 8.67 6.57
CA PHE A 55 7.58 9.28 7.90
C PHE A 55 8.02 8.31 9.01
N LEU A 56 7.53 7.06 8.98
CA LEU A 56 7.96 6.03 9.92
C LEU A 56 9.45 5.69 9.75
N LEU A 57 9.94 5.61 8.51
CA LEU A 57 11.33 5.36 8.21
C LEU A 57 12.23 6.50 8.70
N GLU A 58 11.81 7.75 8.52
CA GLU A 58 12.53 8.91 9.06
C GLU A 58 12.61 8.89 10.59
N ARG A 59 11.50 8.53 11.26
CA ARG A 59 11.50 8.35 12.72
C ARG A 59 12.45 7.25 13.18
N HIS A 60 12.53 6.15 12.46
CA HIS A 60 13.49 5.09 12.75
C HIS A 60 14.94 5.54 12.54
N LYS A 61 15.24 6.19 11.40
CA LYS A 61 16.57 6.75 11.10
C LYS A 61 17.02 7.81 12.11
N SER A 62 16.07 8.50 12.72
CA SER A 62 16.29 9.50 13.77
C SER A 62 16.32 8.88 15.18
N GLU A 63 16.33 7.54 15.28
CA GLU A 63 16.34 6.78 16.53
C GLU A 63 15.15 7.07 17.47
N LEU A 64 14.07 7.66 16.94
CA LEU A 64 12.86 7.98 17.70
C LEU A 64 11.94 6.77 17.91
N ILE A 65 12.10 5.73 17.08
CA ILE A 65 11.43 4.44 17.22
C ILE A 65 12.43 3.32 16.92
N SER A 66 12.28 2.19 17.60
CA SER A 66 13.08 1.00 17.32
C SER A 66 12.72 0.42 15.95
N LEU A 67 13.62 -0.38 15.38
CA LEU A 67 13.37 -1.12 14.14
C LEU A 67 12.15 -2.05 14.27
N ASP A 68 12.04 -2.76 15.39
CA ASP A 68 10.90 -3.64 15.69
C ASP A 68 9.58 -2.86 15.73
N GLU A 69 9.60 -1.65 16.28
CA GLU A 69 8.45 -0.76 16.31
C GLU A 69 8.10 -0.23 14.91
N PHE A 70 9.10 0.15 14.13
CA PHE A 70 8.94 0.51 12.73
C PHE A 70 8.24 -0.60 11.94
N HIS A 71 8.71 -1.86 12.02
CA HIS A 71 8.11 -3.00 11.33
C HIS A 71 6.65 -3.24 11.73
N LYS A 72 6.34 -3.21 13.04
CA LYS A 72 4.96 -3.36 13.53
C LYS A 72 4.04 -2.26 12.98
N LEU A 73 4.54 -1.03 12.91
CA LEU A 73 3.79 0.10 12.39
C LEU A 73 3.61 0.01 10.87
N GLU A 74 4.66 -0.33 10.12
CA GLU A 74 4.61 -0.52 8.67
C GLU A 74 3.59 -1.60 8.29
N VAL A 75 3.63 -2.77 8.94
CA VAL A 75 2.66 -3.86 8.73
C VAL A 75 1.24 -3.39 9.01
N ARG A 76 1.02 -2.67 10.13
CA ARG A 76 -0.30 -2.17 10.51
C ARG A 76 -0.85 -1.15 9.51
N GLU A 77 -0.03 -0.21 9.06
CA GLU A 77 -0.45 0.78 8.06
C GLU A 77 -0.65 0.14 6.68
N GLY A 78 0.15 -0.88 6.34
CA GLY A 78 -0.01 -1.69 5.13
C GLY A 78 -1.34 -2.43 5.11
N GLN A 79 -1.71 -3.08 6.21
CA GLN A 79 -3.01 -3.76 6.32
C GLN A 79 -4.18 -2.79 6.17
N LYS A 80 -4.12 -1.62 6.82
CA LYS A 80 -5.14 -0.58 6.67
C LYS A 80 -5.25 -0.07 5.22
N CYS A 81 -4.14 0.00 4.50
CA CYS A 81 -4.13 0.36 3.08
C CYS A 81 -4.94 -0.68 2.29
N ILE A 82 -4.59 -1.96 2.44
CA ILE A 82 -5.25 -3.09 1.76
C ILE A 82 -6.76 -3.11 2.07
N ASP A 83 -7.15 -3.00 3.34
CA ASP A 83 -8.56 -3.04 3.74
C ASP A 83 -9.39 -1.91 3.08
N LYS A 84 -8.82 -0.71 2.95
CA LYS A 84 -9.47 0.41 2.27
C LYS A 84 -9.61 0.19 0.77
N ILE A 85 -8.61 -0.41 0.13
CA ILE A 85 -8.66 -0.74 -1.31
C ILE A 85 -9.74 -1.79 -1.54
N ASN A 86 -9.72 -2.89 -0.80
CA ASN A 86 -10.70 -3.97 -0.90
C ASN A 86 -12.12 -3.45 -0.71
N ARG A 87 -12.35 -2.53 0.22
CA ARG A 87 -13.64 -1.88 0.39
C ARG A 87 -14.11 -1.13 -0.86
N ILE A 88 -13.23 -0.37 -1.51
CA ILE A 88 -13.56 0.35 -2.74
C ILE A 88 -13.88 -0.63 -3.87
N MET A 89 -13.12 -1.72 -3.98
CA MET A 89 -13.35 -2.77 -4.95
C MET A 89 -14.71 -3.43 -4.76
N SER A 90 -15.07 -3.80 -3.52
CA SER A 90 -16.39 -4.35 -3.20
C SER A 90 -17.54 -3.35 -3.45
N GLU A 91 -17.35 -2.07 -3.14
CA GLU A 91 -18.32 -1.01 -3.47
C GLU A 91 -18.52 -0.86 -4.99
N SER A 92 -17.48 -1.11 -5.78
CA SER A 92 -17.51 -0.96 -7.24
C SER A 92 -18.04 -2.22 -7.96
N ALA A 93 -17.80 -3.42 -7.42
CA ALA A 93 -18.34 -4.66 -7.94
C ALA A 93 -19.88 -4.70 -7.91
N VAL A 94 -20.51 -4.04 -6.93
CA VAL A 94 -21.98 -3.90 -6.86
C VAL A 94 -22.54 -3.03 -7.99
N LEU A 95 -21.73 -2.13 -8.57
CA LEU A 95 -22.17 -1.24 -9.67
C LEU A 95 -22.15 -1.91 -11.05
N VAL A 96 -21.45 -3.02 -11.23
CA VAL A 96 -21.38 -3.77 -12.51
C VAL A 96 -22.45 -4.88 -12.59
N ALA A 97 -23.13 -5.19 -11.48
CA ALA A 97 -24.21 -6.18 -11.43
C ALA A 97 -25.61 -5.62 -11.81
N VAL A 98 -25.66 -4.66 -12.74
CA VAL A 98 -26.91 -4.10 -13.30
C VAL A 98 -27.00 -4.41 -14.80
#